data_AF-A0A1J3G9L1-F1
#
_entry.id   AF-A0A1J3G9L1-F1
#
_cell.length_a   1.000
_cell.length_b   1.000
_cell.length_c   1.000
_cell.angle_alpha   90.00
_cell.angle_beta   90.00
_cell.angle_gamma   90.00
#
_symmetry.space_group_name_H-M   'P 1'
#
loop_
_entity.id
_entity.type
_entity.pdbx_description
1 polymer ?
#
loop_
_entity_poly.entity_id
_entity_poly.type
_entity_poly.pdbx_seq_one_letter_code
_entity_poly.pdbx_strand_id
1 'polypeptide(L)'
;ALLFLNRRVRVIGYRLARAMGKLRSATQLERLQPLLKKFIGILEMEGLPSASQEPRPRISLDRSSIWLGMTSLLEFLEGPAFEEGILEPYPIFVDTVLNHISGDSPEFSLAVNCLKELFKTLGCKLWLRSTLSPSVMRNTLLGQCFHTRAEKIHKAIFDLFQPLLQSLEALRDGEHEKQRRHFLYFLLHQVPVSSNFSVLARRIGHKIALLIVLRGYKMNPPCPPFECAHMWGPSLVSS
;
A
#
# COMPACT_ATOMS: atom_id res chain seq x y z
N ALA A 1 -18.91 -8.92 -6.40
CA ALA A 1 -19.67 -7.77 -6.95
C ALA A 1 -19.96 -6.68 -5.91
N LEU A 2 -20.56 -6.98 -4.75
CA LEU A 2 -20.95 -5.96 -3.76
C LEU A 2 -19.80 -5.06 -3.27
N LEU A 3 -18.58 -5.60 -3.18
CA LEU A 3 -17.37 -4.86 -2.79
C LEU A 3 -17.05 -3.68 -3.71
N PHE A 4 -17.52 -3.72 -4.96
CA PHE A 4 -17.22 -2.71 -5.97
C PHE A 4 -18.29 -1.64 -6.06
N LEU A 5 -19.43 -1.79 -5.38
CA LEU A 5 -20.51 -0.81 -5.44
C LEU A 5 -20.25 0.37 -4.49
N ASN A 6 -21.20 1.30 -4.44
CA ASN A 6 -21.12 2.50 -3.60
C ASN A 6 -20.85 2.14 -2.12
N ARG A 7 -20.42 3.14 -1.33
CA ARG A 7 -19.99 2.97 0.06
C ARG A 7 -20.99 2.19 0.92
N ARG A 8 -22.30 2.45 0.80
CA ARG A 8 -23.32 1.79 1.63
C ARG A 8 -23.38 0.29 1.33
N VAL A 9 -23.40 -0.07 0.05
CA VAL A 9 -23.44 -1.48 -0.38
C VAL A 9 -22.13 -2.19 -0.11
N ARG A 10 -20.99 -1.51 -0.29
CA ARG A 10 -19.66 -2.05 0.00
C ARG A 10 -19.50 -2.45 1.46
N VAL A 11 -20.05 -1.70 2.41
CA VAL A 11 -20.05 -2.08 3.84
C VAL A 11 -20.79 -3.41 4.08
N ILE A 12 -21.92 -3.61 3.41
CA ILE A 12 -22.66 -4.89 3.49
C ILE A 12 -21.82 -6.01 2.87
N GLY A 13 -21.26 -5.78 1.68
CA GLY A 13 -20.36 -6.72 1.02
C GLY A 13 -19.17 -7.12 1.91
N TYR A 14 -18.58 -6.16 2.62
CA TYR A 14 -17.46 -6.41 3.54
C TYR A 14 -17.87 -7.29 4.73
N ARG A 15 -19.05 -7.04 5.32
CA ARG A 15 -19.58 -7.85 6.42
C ARG A 15 -19.86 -9.28 5.98
N LEU A 16 -20.45 -9.45 4.79
CA LEU A 16 -20.70 -10.77 4.20
C LEU A 16 -19.39 -11.51 3.91
N ALA A 17 -18.43 -10.85 3.26
CA ALA A 17 -17.11 -11.45 2.99
C ALA A 17 -16.41 -11.89 4.28
N ARG A 18 -16.46 -11.06 5.34
CA ARG A 18 -15.91 -11.42 6.65
C ARG A 18 -16.58 -12.64 7.27
N ALA A 19 -17.90 -12.79 7.12
CA ALA A 19 -18.63 -13.95 7.61
C ALA A 19 -18.30 -15.23 6.81
N MET A 20 -18.02 -15.09 5.50
CA MET A 20 -17.65 -16.20 4.63
C MET A 20 -16.20 -16.66 4.79
N GLY A 21 -15.35 -15.85 5.42
CA GLY A 21 -13.92 -16.14 5.59
C GLY A 21 -13.10 -15.81 4.34
N LYS A 22 -11.80 -16.12 4.39
CA LYS A 22 -10.88 -15.85 3.28
C LYS A 22 -11.04 -16.87 2.15
N LEU A 23 -10.83 -16.40 0.92
CA LEU A 23 -10.77 -17.23 -0.27
C LEU A 23 -9.37 -17.86 -0.37
N ARG A 24 -9.34 -19.18 -0.44
CA ARG A 24 -8.09 -19.96 -0.37
C ARG A 24 -7.61 -20.44 -1.73
N SER A 25 -8.52 -20.65 -2.69
CA SER A 25 -8.19 -21.16 -4.02
C SER A 25 -8.70 -20.26 -5.14
N ALA A 26 -8.01 -20.31 -6.29
CA ALA A 26 -8.40 -19.58 -7.49
C ALA A 26 -9.77 -19.99 -8.04
N THR A 27 -10.18 -21.25 -7.83
CA THR A 27 -11.49 -21.77 -8.24
C THR A 27 -12.66 -20.96 -7.64
N GLN A 28 -12.48 -20.40 -6.44
CA GLN A 28 -13.48 -19.55 -5.80
C GLN A 28 -13.63 -18.18 -6.49
N LEU A 29 -12.67 -17.79 -7.33
CA LEU A 29 -12.68 -16.56 -8.11
C LEU A 29 -13.15 -16.76 -9.55
N GLU A 30 -13.35 -17.99 -10.04
CA GLU A 30 -13.71 -18.28 -11.44
C GLU A 30 -14.90 -17.45 -11.94
N ARG A 31 -15.98 -17.39 -11.14
CA ARG A 31 -17.19 -16.62 -11.50
C ARG A 31 -16.96 -15.11 -11.51
N LEU A 32 -15.91 -14.62 -10.85
CA LEU A 32 -15.54 -13.21 -10.83
C LEU A 32 -14.55 -12.84 -11.94
N GLN A 33 -13.89 -13.81 -12.60
CA GLN A 33 -12.88 -13.55 -13.63
C GLN A 33 -13.36 -12.59 -14.73
N PRO A 34 -14.56 -12.72 -15.33
CA PRO A 34 -14.99 -11.78 -16.38
C PRO A 34 -15.08 -10.32 -15.88
N LEU A 35 -15.46 -10.15 -14.62
CA LEU A 35 -15.59 -8.85 -13.97
C LEU A 35 -14.21 -8.29 -13.56
N LEU A 36 -13.31 -9.15 -13.08
CA LEU A 36 -11.92 -8.78 -12.78
C LEU A 36 -11.18 -8.32 -14.02
N LYS A 37 -11.29 -9.07 -15.13
CA LYS A 37 -10.73 -8.67 -16.43
C LYS A 37 -11.19 -7.27 -16.84
N LYS A 38 -12.50 -7.01 -16.74
CA LYS A 38 -13.07 -5.70 -17.07
C LYS A 38 -12.53 -4.61 -16.16
N PHE A 39 -12.44 -4.86 -14.86
CA PHE A 39 -12.02 -3.85 -13.88
C PHE A 39 -10.53 -3.53 -13.98
N ILE A 40 -9.68 -4.55 -14.13
CA ILE A 40 -8.24 -4.33 -14.32
C ILE A 40 -7.99 -3.57 -15.63
N GLY A 41 -8.69 -3.92 -16.71
CA GLY A 41 -8.61 -3.15 -17.97
C GLY A 41 -9.06 -1.69 -17.81
N ILE A 42 -10.12 -1.42 -17.02
CA ILE A 42 -10.49 -0.04 -16.71
C ILE A 42 -9.35 0.66 -15.95
N LEU A 43 -8.77 0.02 -14.93
CA LEU A 43 -7.70 0.63 -14.14
C LEU A 43 -6.46 0.95 -15.00
N GLU A 44 -6.08 0.05 -15.91
CA GLU A 44 -4.92 0.18 -16.82
C GLU A 44 -5.01 1.38 -17.77
N MET A 45 -6.19 1.71 -18.30
CA MET A 45 -6.38 2.74 -19.35
C MET A 45 -6.24 4.20 -18.87
N GLU A 46 -5.20 4.54 -18.12
CA GLU A 46 -4.91 5.92 -17.67
C GLU A 46 -5.17 6.97 -18.79
N GLY A 47 -6.15 7.85 -18.59
CA GLY A 47 -6.30 9.08 -19.37
C GLY A 47 -7.16 9.08 -20.64
N LEU A 48 -7.78 7.97 -21.08
CA LEU A 48 -8.78 8.08 -22.17
C LEU A 48 -10.15 8.52 -21.63
N PRO A 49 -10.76 9.60 -22.15
CA PRO A 49 -12.17 9.85 -21.91
C PRO A 49 -12.94 8.62 -22.38
N SER A 50 -13.96 8.24 -21.60
CA SER A 50 -14.83 7.09 -21.85
C SER A 50 -15.70 7.34 -23.10
N ALA A 51 -15.09 7.53 -24.26
CA ALA A 51 -15.74 7.69 -25.56
C ALA A 51 -15.65 6.35 -26.30
N SER A 52 -16.52 5.42 -25.92
CA SER A 52 -16.97 4.37 -26.84
C SER A 52 -18.38 3.96 -26.42
N GLN A 53 -19.27 4.15 -27.38
CA GLN A 53 -20.72 4.09 -27.28
C GLN A 53 -21.20 2.68 -26.91
N GLU A 54 -22.06 2.57 -25.90
CA GLU A 54 -23.25 1.71 -25.94
C GLU A 54 -24.27 2.22 -24.89
N PRO A 55 -25.54 2.46 -25.27
CA PRO A 55 -26.60 2.85 -24.35
C PRO A 55 -27.18 1.59 -23.71
N ARG A 56 -26.53 1.06 -22.68
CA ARG A 56 -27.16 0.07 -21.79
C ARG A 56 -27.14 0.61 -20.36
N PRO A 57 -28.24 0.49 -19.60
CA PRO A 57 -28.28 0.94 -18.21
C PRO A 57 -27.53 -0.08 -17.35
N ARG A 58 -26.20 -0.11 -17.48
CA ARG A 58 -25.31 -0.84 -16.58
C ARG A 58 -24.72 0.22 -15.68
N ILE A 59 -24.97 0.09 -14.37
CA ILE A 59 -24.40 0.91 -13.30
C ILE A 59 -22.97 1.31 -13.69
N SER A 60 -22.77 2.58 -14.06
CA SER A 60 -21.46 3.12 -14.40
C SER A 60 -20.67 3.19 -13.10
N LEU A 61 -19.80 2.20 -12.91
CA LEU A 61 -18.91 2.14 -11.76
C LEU A 61 -17.78 3.13 -11.97
N ASP A 62 -17.64 4.07 -11.04
CA ASP A 62 -16.52 5.00 -11.02
C ASP A 62 -15.21 4.28 -10.66
N ARG A 63 -14.10 4.77 -11.22
CA ARG A 63 -12.75 4.20 -11.02
C ARG A 63 -12.41 4.06 -9.53
N SER A 64 -12.80 5.03 -8.70
CA SER A 64 -12.54 4.98 -7.27
C SER A 64 -13.26 3.80 -6.58
N SER A 65 -14.50 3.50 -6.97
CA SER A 65 -15.20 2.31 -6.45
C SER A 65 -14.56 1.00 -6.94
N ILE A 66 -14.01 0.98 -8.15
CA ILE A 66 -13.23 -0.16 -8.65
C ILE A 66 -11.99 -0.38 -7.79
N TRP A 67 -11.19 0.65 -7.57
CA TRP A 67 -10.00 0.60 -6.71
C TRP A 67 -10.31 0.11 -5.29
N LEU A 68 -11.34 0.66 -4.66
CA LEU A 68 -11.76 0.28 -3.32
C LEU A 68 -12.25 -1.17 -3.27
N GLY A 69 -13.00 -1.60 -4.29
CA GLY A 69 -13.46 -2.97 -4.40
C GLY A 69 -12.32 -3.96 -4.64
N MET A 70 -11.35 -3.60 -5.48
CA MET A 70 -10.13 -4.40 -5.69
C MET A 70 -9.36 -4.53 -4.38
N THR A 71 -9.04 -3.42 -3.71
CA THR A 71 -8.34 -3.43 -2.42
C THR A 71 -9.06 -4.30 -1.40
N SER A 72 -10.39 -4.14 -1.28
CA SER A 72 -11.20 -4.95 -0.37
C SER A 72 -11.16 -6.43 -0.74
N LEU A 73 -11.18 -6.78 -2.03
CA LEU A 73 -11.09 -8.16 -2.47
C LEU A 73 -9.75 -8.77 -2.05
N LEU A 74 -8.63 -8.06 -2.26
CA LEU A 74 -7.29 -8.54 -1.93
C LEU A 74 -7.14 -8.85 -0.42
N GLU A 75 -7.79 -8.08 0.46
CA GLU A 75 -7.81 -8.36 1.91
C GLU A 75 -8.38 -9.74 2.26
N PHE A 76 -9.28 -10.27 1.42
CA PHE A 76 -9.94 -11.55 1.60
C PHE A 76 -9.28 -12.70 0.85
N LEU A 77 -8.22 -12.47 0.07
CA LEU A 77 -7.50 -13.54 -0.61
C LEU A 77 -6.36 -14.07 0.28
N GLU A 78 -6.21 -15.39 0.33
CA GLU A 78 -4.98 -16.03 0.77
C GLU A 78 -3.98 -16.11 -0.40
N GLY A 79 -2.72 -16.44 -0.10
CA GLY A 79 -1.62 -16.48 -1.07
C GLY A 79 -1.95 -17.22 -2.38
N PRO A 80 -2.44 -18.47 -2.34
CA PRO A 80 -2.74 -19.23 -3.57
C PRO A 80 -3.86 -18.60 -4.40
N ALA A 81 -4.99 -18.23 -3.78
CA ALA A 81 -6.08 -17.52 -4.47
C ALA A 81 -5.63 -16.20 -5.11
N PHE A 82 -4.68 -15.52 -4.47
CA PHE A 82 -4.12 -14.28 -4.98
C PHE A 82 -3.20 -14.53 -6.18
N GLU A 83 -2.22 -15.43 -6.05
CA GLU A 83 -1.22 -15.70 -7.08
C GLU A 83 -1.90 -16.31 -8.33
N GLU A 84 -2.64 -17.41 -8.17
CA GLU A 84 -3.28 -18.15 -9.27
C GLU A 84 -4.58 -17.47 -9.77
N GLY A 85 -5.29 -16.77 -8.88
CA GLY A 85 -6.59 -16.20 -9.22
C GLY A 85 -6.56 -14.75 -9.70
N ILE A 86 -5.48 -14.00 -9.44
CA ILE A 86 -5.33 -12.61 -9.86
C ILE A 86 -4.05 -12.40 -10.67
N LEU A 87 -2.88 -12.81 -10.15
CA LEU A 87 -1.62 -12.47 -10.80
C LEU A 87 -1.31 -13.29 -12.06
N GLU A 88 -1.66 -14.57 -12.08
CA GLU A 88 -1.49 -15.41 -13.27
C GLU A 88 -2.42 -15.00 -14.42
N PRO A 89 -3.73 -14.75 -14.20
CA PRO A 89 -4.62 -14.29 -15.27
C PRO A 89 -4.37 -12.84 -15.69
N TYR A 90 -3.84 -12.01 -14.79
CA TYR A 90 -3.64 -10.57 -14.99
C TYR A 90 -2.24 -10.12 -14.55
N PRO A 91 -1.17 -10.50 -15.28
CA PRO A 91 0.20 -10.17 -14.91
C PRO A 91 0.46 -8.66 -14.81
N ILE A 92 -0.24 -7.86 -15.63
CA ILE A 92 -0.16 -6.39 -15.66
C ILE A 92 -0.69 -5.70 -14.38
N PHE A 93 -1.36 -6.43 -13.49
CA PHE A 93 -2.04 -5.82 -12.35
C PHE A 93 -1.07 -5.13 -11.39
N VAL A 94 0.10 -5.72 -11.14
CA VAL A 94 1.13 -5.11 -10.29
C VAL A 94 1.61 -3.80 -10.92
N ASP A 95 1.97 -3.82 -12.20
CA ASP A 95 2.43 -2.63 -12.91
C ASP A 95 1.36 -1.54 -12.95
N THR A 96 0.08 -1.91 -13.12
CA THR A 96 -1.05 -0.98 -13.05
C THR A 96 -1.07 -0.25 -11.70
N VAL A 97 -0.87 -0.95 -10.59
CA VAL A 97 -0.80 -0.35 -9.24
C VAL A 97 0.42 0.57 -9.12
N LEU A 98 1.58 0.13 -9.61
CA LEU A 98 2.83 0.89 -9.49
C LEU A 98 2.83 2.18 -10.33
N ASN A 99 2.21 2.15 -11.52
CA ASN A 99 2.07 3.33 -12.38
C ASN A 99 1.24 4.43 -11.71
N HIS A 100 0.12 4.08 -11.08
CA HIS A 100 -0.73 5.03 -10.35
C HIS A 100 -0.08 5.61 -9.08
N ILE A 101 1.01 5.01 -8.58
CA ILE A 101 1.81 5.54 -7.47
C ILE A 101 2.90 6.47 -7.98
N SER A 102 3.39 6.24 -9.20
CA SER A 102 4.50 6.99 -9.79
C SER A 102 4.05 8.28 -10.48
N GLY A 103 2.79 8.35 -10.92
CA GLY A 103 2.18 9.54 -11.52
C GLY A 103 1.49 10.49 -10.53
N ASP A 104 1.11 11.68 -11.00
CA ASP A 104 0.23 12.62 -10.29
C ASP A 104 -1.24 12.21 -10.49
N SER A 105 -1.60 11.02 -9.97
CA SER A 105 -2.93 10.44 -10.12
C SER A 105 -3.86 10.87 -8.97
N PRO A 106 -5.12 11.26 -9.25
CA PRO A 106 -6.12 11.49 -8.20
C PRO A 106 -6.44 10.22 -7.41
N GLU A 107 -6.12 9.04 -7.96
CA GLU A 107 -6.26 7.74 -7.32
C GLU A 107 -5.00 7.29 -6.56
N PHE A 108 -3.95 8.11 -6.45
CA PHE A 108 -2.70 7.78 -5.74
C PHE A 108 -2.95 7.10 -4.39
N SER A 109 -3.80 7.71 -3.53
CA SER A 109 -4.08 7.16 -2.20
C SER A 109 -4.78 5.79 -2.25
N LEU A 110 -5.55 5.51 -3.29
CA LEU A 110 -6.20 4.23 -3.49
C LEU A 110 -5.20 3.17 -3.98
N ALA A 111 -4.32 3.55 -4.90
CA ALA A 111 -3.24 2.68 -5.39
C ALA A 111 -2.26 2.32 -4.26
N VAL A 112 -1.88 3.28 -3.39
CA VAL A 112 -1.05 3.01 -2.20
C VAL A 112 -1.72 2.02 -1.24
N ASN A 113 -3.03 2.13 -1.02
CA ASN A 113 -3.76 1.17 -0.19
C ASN A 113 -3.81 -0.22 -0.84
N CYS A 114 -3.95 -0.30 -2.17
CA CYS A 114 -3.87 -1.55 -2.91
C CYS A 114 -2.46 -2.17 -2.76
N LEU A 115 -1.40 -1.38 -2.95
CA LEU A 115 0.00 -1.80 -2.81
C LEU A 115 0.29 -2.35 -1.42
N LYS A 116 -0.29 -1.76 -0.37
CA LYS A 116 -0.18 -2.30 0.99
C LYS A 116 -0.71 -3.73 1.10
N GLU A 117 -1.85 -4.03 0.47
CA GLU A 117 -2.38 -5.40 0.44
C GLU A 117 -1.52 -6.33 -0.43
N LEU A 118 -0.93 -5.82 -1.53
CA LEU A 118 0.06 -6.58 -2.31
C LEU A 118 1.24 -7.02 -1.44
N PHE A 119 1.84 -6.12 -0.67
CA PHE A 119 2.95 -6.47 0.21
C PHE A 119 2.54 -7.42 1.34
N LYS A 120 1.35 -7.27 1.91
CA LYS A 120 0.88 -8.19 2.96
C LYS A 120 0.74 -9.63 2.47
N THR A 121 0.28 -9.82 1.23
CA THR A 121 0.03 -11.15 0.68
C THR A 121 1.29 -11.75 0.04
N LEU A 122 2.06 -10.94 -0.71
CA LEU A 122 3.22 -11.43 -1.47
C LEU A 122 4.55 -11.27 -0.72
N GLY A 123 4.64 -10.35 0.22
CA GLY A 123 5.90 -10.01 0.89
C GLY A 123 6.99 -9.61 -0.09
N CYS A 124 8.14 -10.27 0.00
CA CYS A 124 9.28 -10.02 -0.90
C CYS A 124 9.07 -10.52 -2.33
N LYS A 125 8.14 -11.47 -2.58
CA LYS A 125 7.86 -11.96 -3.94
C LYS A 125 7.34 -10.85 -4.85
N LEU A 126 6.76 -9.77 -4.29
CA LEU A 126 6.34 -8.61 -5.07
C LEU A 126 7.49 -8.03 -5.88
N TRP A 127 8.72 -8.02 -5.33
CA TRP A 127 9.90 -7.47 -6.01
C TRP A 127 10.30 -8.25 -7.26
N LEU A 128 9.96 -9.54 -7.33
CA LEU A 128 10.19 -10.36 -8.53
C LEU A 128 9.25 -9.99 -9.68
N ARG A 129 8.16 -9.27 -9.38
CA ARG A 129 7.12 -8.86 -10.34
C ARG A 129 7.04 -7.34 -10.50
N SER A 130 7.88 -6.60 -9.78
CA SER A 130 7.86 -5.14 -9.77
C SER A 130 8.80 -4.60 -10.83
N THR A 131 8.30 -3.67 -11.64
CA THR A 131 9.11 -2.84 -12.54
C THR A 131 9.87 -1.73 -11.80
N LEU A 132 9.46 -1.40 -10.56
CA LEU A 132 10.12 -0.39 -9.72
C LEU A 132 11.08 -1.03 -8.72
N SER A 133 12.26 -0.42 -8.57
CA SER A 133 13.19 -0.79 -7.50
C SER A 133 12.73 -0.25 -6.14
N PRO A 134 13.14 -0.87 -5.02
CA PRO A 134 12.82 -0.40 -3.68
C PRO A 134 13.16 1.07 -3.41
N SER A 135 14.31 1.53 -3.92
CA SER A 135 14.79 2.90 -3.73
C SER A 135 13.93 3.91 -4.48
N VAL A 136 13.53 3.59 -5.71
CA VAL A 136 12.62 4.42 -6.52
C VAL A 136 11.26 4.51 -5.82
N MET A 137 10.70 3.37 -5.41
CA MET A 137 9.42 3.37 -4.69
C MET A 137 9.45 4.22 -3.42
N ARG A 138 10.49 4.08 -2.59
CA ARG A 138 10.68 4.93 -1.41
C ARG A 138 10.72 6.40 -1.81
N ASN A 139 11.54 6.78 -2.79
CA ASN A 139 11.69 8.18 -3.19
C ASN A 139 10.37 8.77 -3.68
N THR A 140 9.59 8.02 -4.46
CA THR A 140 8.24 8.39 -4.90
C THR A 140 7.32 8.64 -3.71
N LEU A 141 7.23 7.69 -2.76
CA LEU A 141 6.38 7.80 -1.58
C LEU A 141 6.77 8.99 -0.67
N LEU A 142 8.07 9.16 -0.41
CA LEU A 142 8.56 10.26 0.42
C LEU A 142 8.38 11.60 -0.28
N GLY A 143 8.67 11.67 -1.58
CA GLY A 143 8.46 12.86 -2.40
C GLY A 143 7.00 13.31 -2.37
N GLN A 144 6.05 12.39 -2.52
CA GLN A 144 4.62 12.69 -2.44
C GLN A 144 4.20 13.28 -1.09
N CYS A 145 4.81 12.86 0.01
CA CYS A 145 4.56 13.47 1.31
C CYS A 145 4.87 14.97 1.36
N PHE A 146 5.85 15.46 0.59
CA PHE A 146 6.21 16.87 0.54
C PHE A 146 5.42 17.70 -0.48
N HIS A 147 4.75 17.07 -1.44
CA HIS A 147 3.91 17.77 -2.42
C HIS A 147 2.43 17.89 -1.99
N THR A 148 2.07 17.32 -0.84
CA THR A 148 0.70 17.38 -0.32
C THR A 148 0.64 17.75 1.15
N ARG A 149 -0.47 18.40 1.54
CA ARG A 149 -0.86 18.62 2.94
C ARG A 149 -2.00 17.71 3.37
N ALA A 150 -2.42 16.79 2.50
CA ALA A 150 -3.55 15.91 2.76
C ALA A 150 -3.15 14.81 3.76
N GLU A 151 -3.60 14.93 5.01
CA GLU A 151 -3.33 13.97 6.08
C GLU A 151 -3.73 12.53 5.72
N LYS A 152 -4.80 12.36 4.93
CA LYS A 152 -5.23 11.04 4.42
C LYS A 152 -4.15 10.38 3.55
N ILE A 153 -3.45 11.16 2.73
CA ILE A 153 -2.37 10.65 1.87
C ILE A 153 -1.16 10.28 2.71
N HIS A 154 -0.76 11.15 3.66
CA HIS A 154 0.34 10.84 4.60
C HIS A 154 0.06 9.56 5.36
N LYS A 155 -1.16 9.38 5.89
CA LYS A 155 -1.55 8.15 6.58
C LYS A 155 -1.45 6.92 5.68
N ALA A 156 -1.91 6.99 4.43
CA ALA A 156 -1.84 5.86 3.51
C ALA A 156 -0.38 5.46 3.23
N ILE A 157 0.50 6.43 3.00
CA ILE A 157 1.94 6.20 2.78
C ILE A 157 2.59 5.63 4.05
N PHE A 158 2.29 6.19 5.21
CA PHE A 158 2.86 5.77 6.49
C PHE A 158 2.47 4.33 6.85
N ASP A 159 1.22 3.94 6.60
CA ASP A 159 0.73 2.56 6.79
C ASP A 159 1.44 1.54 5.87
N LEU A 160 2.12 1.98 4.81
CA LEU A 160 2.88 1.14 3.87
C LEU A 160 4.33 0.89 4.31
N PHE A 161 4.91 1.74 5.17
CA PHE A 161 6.34 1.65 5.53
C PHE A 161 6.70 0.32 6.18
N GLN A 162 5.85 -0.19 7.08
CA GLN A 162 6.10 -1.46 7.75
C GLN A 162 6.10 -2.64 6.77
N PRO A 163 5.05 -2.90 5.98
CA PRO A 163 5.05 -4.04 5.05
C PRO A 163 6.16 -3.91 3.98
N LEU A 164 6.47 -2.69 3.53
CA LEU A 164 7.59 -2.44 2.62
C LEU A 164 8.94 -2.83 3.26
N LEU A 165 9.25 -2.34 4.47
CA LEU A 165 10.49 -2.71 5.16
C LEU A 165 10.60 -4.21 5.43
N GLN A 166 9.51 -4.86 5.82
CA GLN A 166 9.46 -6.31 6.02
C GLN A 166 9.81 -7.09 4.74
N SER A 167 9.31 -6.62 3.59
CA SER A 167 9.63 -7.23 2.30
C SER A 167 11.12 -7.12 1.96
N LEU A 168 11.78 -6.01 2.34
CA LEU A 168 13.20 -5.78 2.07
C LEU A 168 14.10 -6.59 3.01
N GLU A 169 13.72 -6.68 4.29
CA GLU A 169 14.39 -7.55 5.27
C GLU A 169 14.48 -9.01 4.76
N ALA A 170 13.44 -9.47 4.06
CA ALA A 170 13.39 -10.82 3.50
C ALA A 170 14.26 -11.03 2.26
N LEU A 171 14.65 -9.96 1.53
CA LEU A 171 15.56 -10.07 0.37
C LEU A 171 17.01 -10.39 0.76
N ARG A 172 17.42 -10.05 2.00
CA ARG A 172 18.77 -10.29 2.53
C ARG A 172 19.91 -9.76 1.65
N ASP A 173 19.65 -8.75 0.84
CA ASP A 173 20.59 -8.11 -0.09
C ASP A 173 21.42 -6.97 0.54
N GLY A 174 21.18 -6.69 1.84
CA GLY A 174 21.85 -5.62 2.59
C GLY A 174 21.31 -4.21 2.34
N GLU A 175 20.50 -3.99 1.29
CA GLU A 175 19.90 -2.68 0.99
C GLU A 175 18.85 -2.29 2.03
N HIS A 176 18.22 -3.28 2.69
CA HIS A 176 17.20 -3.04 3.71
C HIS A 176 17.66 -2.10 4.84
N GLU A 177 18.91 -2.21 5.33
CA GLU A 177 19.44 -1.32 6.38
C GLU A 177 19.56 0.12 5.88
N LYS A 178 20.00 0.29 4.63
CA LYS A 178 20.05 1.60 4.00
C LYS A 178 18.65 2.18 3.88
N GLN A 179 17.66 1.42 3.40
CA GLN A 179 16.28 1.87 3.30
C GLN A 179 15.69 2.21 4.68
N ARG A 180 15.93 1.38 5.69
CA ARG A 180 15.51 1.62 7.08
C ARG A 180 16.02 2.96 7.61
N ARG A 181 17.31 3.25 7.44
CA ARG A 181 17.90 4.54 7.86
C ARG A 181 17.24 5.74 7.17
N HIS A 182 16.92 5.64 5.88
CA HIS A 182 16.24 6.73 5.16
C HIS A 182 14.83 6.99 5.71
N PHE A 183 14.06 5.93 6.02
CA PHE A 183 12.74 6.11 6.63
C PHE A 183 12.85 6.73 8.03
N LEU A 184 13.82 6.31 8.84
CA LEU A 184 14.04 6.91 10.16
C LEU A 184 14.41 8.38 10.07
N TYR A 185 15.33 8.73 9.16
CA TYR A 185 15.69 10.12 8.91
C TYR A 185 14.47 10.95 8.49
N PHE A 186 13.69 10.47 7.53
CA PHE A 186 12.47 11.15 7.09
C PHE A 186 11.48 11.36 8.24
N LEU A 187 11.17 10.30 9.00
CA LEU A 187 10.15 10.34 10.06
C LEU A 187 10.55 11.20 11.27
N LEU A 188 11.85 11.25 11.60
CA LEU A 188 12.34 11.91 12.81
C LEU A 188 12.91 13.29 12.58
N HIS A 189 13.45 13.56 11.39
CA HIS A 189 14.08 14.84 11.09
C HIS A 189 13.23 15.68 10.14
N GLN A 190 12.65 15.08 9.10
CA GLN A 190 11.96 15.87 8.07
C GLN A 190 10.47 16.09 8.36
N VAL A 191 9.76 15.05 8.83
CA VAL A 191 8.33 15.15 9.18
C VAL A 191 8.06 16.15 10.31
N PRO A 192 8.84 16.22 11.40
CA PRO A 192 8.53 17.14 12.51
C PRO A 192 8.71 18.61 12.18
N VAL A 193 9.68 18.96 11.32
CA VAL A 193 10.05 20.34 11.00
C VAL A 193 9.28 20.92 9.82
N SER A 194 8.70 20.08 8.95
CA SER A 194 7.97 20.55 7.78
C SER A 194 6.53 20.96 8.12
N SER A 195 6.10 22.09 7.56
CA SER A 195 4.73 22.62 7.66
C SER A 195 3.72 21.83 6.84
N ASN A 196 4.16 20.91 5.98
CA ASN A 196 3.26 20.08 5.19
C ASN A 196 2.57 18.99 6.01
N PHE A 197 3.15 18.60 7.15
CA PHE A 197 2.60 17.55 8.01
C PHE A 197 1.78 18.14 9.14
N SER A 198 0.57 17.60 9.32
CA SER A 198 -0.29 17.92 10.47
C SER A 198 0.32 17.42 11.78
N VAL A 199 -0.19 17.93 12.91
CA VAL A 199 0.19 17.42 14.25
C VAL A 199 -0.09 15.92 14.38
N LEU A 200 -1.19 15.43 13.81
CA LEU A 200 -1.52 14.01 13.84
C LEU A 200 -0.56 13.19 12.97
N ALA A 201 -0.26 13.65 11.75
CA ALA A 201 0.71 12.98 10.88
C ALA A 201 2.07 12.88 11.57
N ARG A 202 2.55 13.95 12.23
CA ARG A 202 3.78 13.92 13.02
C ARG A 202 3.73 12.87 14.13
N ARG A 203 2.64 12.79 14.90
CA ARG A 203 2.49 11.77 15.97
C ARG A 203 2.50 10.34 15.41
N ILE A 204 1.80 10.10 14.30
CA ILE A 204 1.80 8.80 13.62
C ILE A 204 3.20 8.46 13.13
N GLY A 205 3.90 9.42 12.52
CA GLY A 205 5.27 9.26 12.04
C GLY A 205 6.24 8.84 13.14
N HIS A 206 6.20 9.51 14.31
CA HIS A 206 7.00 9.13 15.47
C HIS A 206 6.68 7.70 15.96
N LYS A 207 5.40 7.33 16.02
CA LYS A 207 4.98 5.97 16.40
C LYS A 207 5.56 4.92 15.44
N ILE A 208 5.54 5.19 14.14
CA ILE A 208 6.10 4.29 13.13
C ILE A 208 7.62 4.21 13.24
N ALA A 209 8.30 5.33 13.45
CA ALA A 209 9.75 5.34 13.66
C ALA A 209 10.13 4.47 14.86
N LEU A 210 9.40 4.59 15.98
CA LEU A 210 9.63 3.74 17.16
C LEU A 210 9.46 2.25 16.83
N LEU A 211 8.41 1.88 16.09
CA LEU A 211 8.19 0.50 15.66
C LEU A 211 9.31 -0.03 14.74
N ILE A 212 9.80 0.80 13.82
CA ILE A 212 10.92 0.47 12.93
C ILE A 212 12.16 0.17 13.78
N VAL A 213 12.46 1.03 14.76
CA VAL A 213 13.66 0.84 15.57
C VAL A 213 13.53 -0.40 16.46
N LEU A 214 12.41 -0.58 17.17
CA LEU A 214 12.16 -1.74 18.02
C LEU A 214 12.25 -3.08 17.27
N ARG A 215 11.89 -3.09 15.99
CA ARG A 215 11.98 -4.28 15.14
C ARG A 215 13.41 -4.55 14.65
N GLY A 216 14.08 -3.49 14.18
CA GLY A 216 15.34 -3.61 13.44
C GLY A 216 16.60 -3.63 14.30
N TYR A 217 16.57 -3.02 15.49
CA TYR A 217 17.74 -2.86 16.35
C TYR A 217 17.52 -3.62 17.67
N LYS A 218 18.04 -4.86 17.76
CA LYS A 218 17.96 -5.73 18.96
C LYS A 218 19.20 -5.70 19.85
N MET A 219 19.13 -5.13 21.05
CA MET A 219 20.22 -5.02 22.07
C MET A 219 21.12 -6.26 22.27
N ASN A 220 22.20 -6.40 21.47
CA ASN A 220 23.53 -6.87 21.87
C ASN A 220 24.73 -6.12 21.22
N PRO A 221 24.95 -4.87 21.63
CA PRO A 221 23.94 -3.84 21.57
C PRO A 221 24.03 -3.18 20.17
N PRO A 222 23.01 -3.28 19.30
CA PRO A 222 22.90 -2.41 18.16
C PRO A 222 22.57 -1.05 18.74
N CYS A 223 23.49 -0.14 18.56
CA CYS A 223 23.19 1.26 18.64
C CYS A 223 22.28 1.58 17.44
N PRO A 224 21.05 2.09 17.64
CA PRO A 224 20.33 2.72 16.55
C PRO A 224 21.19 3.85 15.97
N PRO A 225 20.99 4.26 14.70
CA PRO A 225 21.77 5.32 14.07
C PRO A 225 21.82 6.57 14.97
N PHE A 226 22.94 7.29 15.00
CA PHE A 226 23.13 8.45 15.89
C PHE A 226 21.98 9.47 15.77
N GLU A 227 21.42 9.60 14.58
CA GLU A 227 20.27 10.44 14.26
C GLU A 227 19.02 10.10 15.10
N CYS A 228 18.94 8.90 15.67
CA CYS A 228 17.87 8.43 16.54
C CYS A 228 18.14 8.69 18.03
N ALA A 229 19.33 9.11 18.44
CA ALA A 229 19.73 9.17 19.87
C ALA A 229 18.74 9.93 20.77
N HIS A 230 18.11 10.99 20.25
CA HIS A 230 17.09 11.78 20.95
C HIS A 230 15.81 11.02 21.29
N MET A 231 15.49 9.93 20.58
CA MET A 231 14.36 9.05 20.90
C MET A 231 14.67 8.02 22.00
N TRP A 232 15.95 7.73 22.22
CA TRP A 232 16.43 6.67 23.11
C TRP A 232 17.01 7.22 24.42
N GLY A 233 17.53 8.46 24.40
CA GLY A 233 18.29 9.06 25.49
C GLY A 233 17.51 9.57 26.71
N PRO A 234 16.34 10.25 26.59
CA PRO A 234 15.73 10.88 27.77
C PRO A 234 14.70 10.02 28.53
N SER A 235 14.03 9.07 27.88
CA SER A 235 12.93 8.32 28.51
C SER A 235 13.39 7.27 29.54
N LEU A 236 14.70 6.97 29.59
CA LEU A 236 15.31 6.07 30.59
C LEU A 236 15.85 6.83 31.82
N VAL A 237 15.84 8.16 31.81
CA VAL A 237 16.37 9.01 32.91
C VAL A 237 15.25 9.82 33.57
N SER A 238 13.98 9.60 33.20
CA SER A 238 12.81 10.20 33.82
C SER A 238 11.88 9.17 34.48
N SER A 239 12.44 8.10 35.04
CA SER A 239 11.74 7.23 36.02
C SER A 239 12.12 7.64 37.43
#